data_AF-A0A662U5A3-F1
#
_entry.id   AF-A0A662U5A3-F1
#
_cell.length_a   1.000
_cell.length_b   1.000
_cell.length_c   1.000
_cell.angle_alpha   90.00
_cell.angle_beta   90.00
_cell.angle_gamma   90.00
#
_symmetry.space_group_name_H-M   'P 1'
#
loop_
_entity.id
_entity.type
_entity.pdbx_description
1 polymer ?
#
loop_
_entity_poly.entity_id
_entity_poly.type
_entity_poly.pdbx_seq_one_letter_code
_entity_poly.pdbx_strand_id
1 'polypeptide(L)'
;MKLTRTVKVECIVSSRNLAVLMEVYFMYKSMLEYILDYALENNIKSFTKLKAKLYRELRNTYPQLPSHYAYTVCQDATTRVKSFLKLKRKGLTYTEKPEVKKITLWLDDHLWKLNGYSEVKIATHKGWITLGIRPHKLSWKYMNNSEWNLSGESKLKLNSSKVELILTFR
;
A
#
# COMPACT_ATOMS: atom_id res chain seq x y z
N MET A 1 -2.27 -2.63 -25.65
CA MET A 1 -2.50 -2.72 -24.19
C MET A 1 -1.49 -3.73 -23.64
N LYS A 2 -0.49 -3.32 -22.84
CA LYS A 2 0.48 -4.28 -22.28
C LYS A 2 -0.22 -5.18 -21.25
N LEU A 3 0.03 -6.47 -21.32
CA LEU A 3 -0.62 -7.46 -20.46
C LEU A 3 -0.11 -7.29 -19.02
N THR A 4 -1.01 -7.18 -18.05
CA THR A 4 -0.64 -7.11 -16.62
C THR A 4 -1.05 -8.38 -15.91
N ARG A 5 -0.18 -8.92 -15.06
CA ARG A 5 -0.44 -10.10 -14.22
C ARG A 5 -0.21 -9.76 -12.76
N THR A 6 -1.15 -10.13 -11.89
CA THR A 6 -1.04 -9.89 -10.45
C THR A 6 -1.06 -11.22 -9.72
N VAL A 7 -0.10 -11.43 -8.84
CA VAL A 7 0.06 -12.64 -8.04
C VAL A 7 0.09 -12.26 -6.56
N LYS A 8 -0.64 -13.02 -5.74
CA LYS A 8 -0.55 -12.93 -4.29
C LYS A 8 0.43 -13.98 -3.80
N VAL A 9 1.34 -13.58 -2.95
CA VAL A 9 2.33 -14.47 -2.36
C VAL A 9 2.27 -14.34 -0.85
N GLU A 10 2.25 -15.48 -0.17
CA GLU A 10 2.24 -15.51 1.30
C GLU A 10 3.64 -15.16 1.83
N CYS A 11 3.69 -14.29 2.82
CA CYS A 11 4.92 -13.96 3.52
C CYS A 11 5.01 -14.73 4.84
N ILE A 12 6.18 -15.31 5.08
CA ILE A 12 6.55 -15.94 6.35
C ILE A 12 7.14 -14.84 7.24
N VAL A 13 6.48 -14.61 8.38
CA VAL A 13 6.75 -13.45 9.25
C VAL A 13 6.87 -13.93 10.70
N SER A 14 7.92 -13.49 11.39
CA SER A 14 8.06 -13.73 12.83
C SER A 14 7.08 -12.87 13.64
N SER A 15 6.74 -13.28 14.87
CA SER A 15 5.85 -12.49 15.74
C SER A 15 6.36 -11.05 15.95
N ARG A 16 7.69 -10.88 16.06
CA ARG A 16 8.33 -9.56 16.14
C ARG A 16 8.08 -8.72 14.89
N ASN A 17 8.33 -9.27 13.70
CA ASN A 17 8.11 -8.55 12.45
C ASN A 17 6.62 -8.27 12.21
N LEU A 18 5.73 -9.16 12.63
CA LEU A 18 4.29 -8.95 12.55
C LEU A 18 3.85 -7.76 13.41
N ALA A 19 4.38 -7.64 14.64
CA ALA A 19 4.11 -6.48 15.49
C ALA A 19 4.56 -5.17 14.83
N VAL A 20 5.76 -5.14 14.24
CA VAL A 20 6.27 -3.97 13.50
C VAL A 20 5.39 -3.61 12.30
N LEU A 21 4.96 -4.61 11.54
CA LEU A 21 4.04 -4.41 10.41
C LEU A 21 2.68 -3.88 10.87
N MET A 22 2.17 -4.35 12.01
CA MET A 22 0.93 -3.86 12.59
C MET A 22 1.05 -2.40 13.06
N GLU A 23 2.18 -2.01 13.67
CA GLU A 23 2.46 -0.61 14.01
C GLU A 23 2.44 0.28 12.75
N VAL A 24 3.10 -0.14 11.66
CA VAL A 24 3.06 0.55 10.36
C VAL A 24 1.64 0.59 9.79
N TYR A 25 0.89 -0.50 9.90
CA TYR A 25 -0.51 -0.58 9.47
C TYR A 25 -1.38 0.47 10.15
N PHE A 26 -1.29 0.59 11.48
CA PHE A 26 -2.11 1.56 12.21
C PHE A 26 -1.72 3.00 11.86
N MET A 27 -0.43 3.32 11.79
CA MET A 27 0.02 4.66 11.36
C MET A 27 -0.44 4.99 9.94
N TYR A 28 -0.33 4.05 8.99
CA TYR A 28 -0.84 4.23 7.62
C TYR A 28 -2.35 4.42 7.61
N LYS A 29 -3.09 3.63 8.39
CA LYS A 29 -4.54 3.72 8.47
C LYS A 29 -4.98 5.09 8.99
N SER A 30 -4.35 5.57 10.07
CA SER A 30 -4.64 6.90 10.63
C SER A 30 -4.33 8.03 9.63
N MET A 31 -3.19 7.95 8.92
CA MET A 31 -2.90 8.90 7.84
C MET A 31 -3.96 8.85 6.73
N LEU A 32 -4.38 7.65 6.33
CA LEU A 32 -5.35 7.47 5.25
C LEU A 32 -6.72 8.02 5.62
N GLU A 33 -7.22 7.72 6.82
CA GLU A 33 -8.51 8.23 7.33
C GLU A 33 -8.50 9.76 7.34
N TYR A 34 -7.45 10.37 7.90
CA TYR A 34 -7.28 11.82 7.91
C TYR A 34 -7.31 12.45 6.51
N ILE A 35 -6.53 11.90 5.56
CA ILE A 35 -6.49 12.45 4.19
C ILE A 35 -7.84 12.26 3.49
N LEU A 36 -8.53 11.14 3.71
CA LEU A 36 -9.83 10.88 3.09
C LEU A 36 -10.87 11.90 3.54
N ASP A 37 -10.93 12.19 4.84
CA ASP A 37 -11.84 13.22 5.38
C ASP A 37 -11.50 14.59 4.78
N TYR A 38 -10.23 15.00 4.85
CA TYR A 38 -9.78 16.27 4.27
C TYR A 38 -10.12 16.39 2.77
N ALA A 39 -9.86 15.34 2.01
CA ALA A 39 -10.08 15.32 0.57
C ALA A 39 -11.56 15.42 0.20
N LEU A 40 -12.45 14.79 0.97
CA LEU A 40 -13.89 14.81 0.72
C LEU A 40 -14.50 16.15 1.10
N GLU A 41 -14.15 16.69 2.27
CA GLU A 41 -14.62 18.00 2.74
C GLU A 41 -14.18 19.14 1.82
N ASN A 42 -12.99 19.04 1.25
CA ASN A 42 -12.45 20.03 0.32
C ASN A 42 -12.66 19.67 -1.16
N ASN A 43 -13.36 18.58 -1.48
CA ASN A 43 -13.61 18.07 -2.83
C ASN A 43 -12.32 17.94 -3.71
N ILE A 44 -11.20 17.55 -3.10
CA ILE A 44 -9.90 17.40 -3.77
C ILE A 44 -9.74 15.98 -4.32
N LYS A 45 -9.65 15.87 -5.65
CA LYS A 45 -9.51 14.58 -6.36
C LYS A 45 -8.13 14.39 -6.99
N SER A 46 -7.25 15.38 -6.86
CA SER A 46 -5.93 15.38 -7.50
C SER A 46 -4.86 14.97 -6.50
N PHE A 47 -4.08 13.97 -6.88
CA PHE A 47 -2.93 13.50 -6.12
C PHE A 47 -1.94 14.63 -5.83
N THR A 48 -1.56 15.38 -6.86
CA THR A 48 -0.61 16.48 -6.73
C THR A 48 -1.10 17.55 -5.76
N LYS A 49 -2.41 17.87 -5.78
CA LYS A 49 -3.02 18.83 -4.84
C LYS A 49 -3.01 18.31 -3.40
N LEU A 50 -3.40 17.04 -3.18
CA LEU A 50 -3.39 16.44 -1.84
C LEU A 50 -1.97 16.37 -1.28
N LYS A 51 -1.01 15.89 -2.08
CA LYS A 51 0.40 15.81 -1.69
C LYS A 51 0.93 17.20 -1.34
N ALA A 52 0.69 18.21 -2.18
CA ALA A 52 1.20 19.56 -1.93
C ALA A 52 0.69 20.15 -0.61
N LYS A 53 -0.56 19.85 -0.23
CA LYS A 53 -1.15 20.37 1.01
C LYS A 53 -0.75 19.57 2.26
N LEU A 54 -0.79 18.24 2.19
CA LEU A 54 -0.76 17.39 3.40
C LEU A 54 0.56 16.65 3.60
N TYR A 55 1.42 16.53 2.58
CA TYR A 55 2.64 15.72 2.69
C TYR A 55 3.54 16.13 3.86
N ARG A 56 3.76 17.45 4.03
CA ARG A 56 4.62 17.97 5.09
C ARG A 56 4.03 17.71 6.48
N GLU A 57 2.71 17.86 6.60
CA GLU A 57 1.99 17.58 7.84
C GLU A 57 2.10 16.11 8.23
N LEU A 58 1.80 15.19 7.30
CA LEU A 58 1.90 13.75 7.54
C LEU A 58 3.31 13.31 7.94
N ARG A 59 4.32 13.88 7.30
CA ARG A 59 5.74 13.70 7.64
C ARG A 59 6.07 14.16 9.05
N ASN A 60 5.46 15.24 9.51
CA ASN A 60 5.65 15.76 10.86
C ASN A 60 4.89 14.94 11.91
N THR A 61 3.75 14.35 11.56
CA THR A 61 2.96 13.49 12.46
C THR A 61 3.65 12.16 12.73
N TYR A 62 4.31 11.59 11.71
CA TYR A 62 5.04 10.32 11.83
C TYR A 62 6.48 10.42 11.33
N PRO A 63 7.35 11.21 12.00
CA PRO A 63 8.71 11.47 11.54
C PRO A 63 9.59 10.21 11.53
N GLN A 64 9.23 9.19 12.32
CA GLN A 64 9.88 7.89 12.36
C GLN A 64 9.61 7.02 11.13
N LEU A 65 8.54 7.27 10.37
CA LEU A 65 8.23 6.50 9.17
C LEU A 65 9.07 6.98 7.98
N PRO A 66 9.50 6.05 7.10
CA PRO A 66 10.03 6.41 5.80
C PRO A 66 9.10 7.39 5.07
N SER A 67 9.68 8.44 4.50
CA SER A 67 8.93 9.57 3.94
C SER A 67 7.97 9.20 2.81
N HIS A 68 8.24 8.09 2.13
CA HIS A 68 7.40 7.57 1.05
C HIS A 68 6.06 7.01 1.53
N TYR A 69 5.90 6.69 2.82
CA TYR A 69 4.56 6.35 3.33
C TYR A 69 3.59 7.51 3.20
N ALA A 70 4.00 8.75 3.51
CA ALA A 70 3.14 9.92 3.30
C ALA A 70 2.78 10.09 1.81
N TYR A 71 3.73 9.81 0.90
CA TYR A 71 3.49 9.85 -0.54
C TYR A 71 2.46 8.80 -0.99
N THR A 72 2.65 7.53 -0.61
CA THR A 72 1.79 6.44 -1.05
C THR A 72 0.40 6.49 -0.41
N VAL A 73 0.26 7.02 0.82
CA VAL A 73 -1.06 7.28 1.41
C VAL A 73 -1.82 8.35 0.61
N CYS A 74 -1.17 9.45 0.19
CA CYS A 74 -1.80 10.44 -0.69
C CYS A 74 -2.27 9.81 -2.01
N GLN A 75 -1.49 8.87 -2.56
CA GLN A 75 -1.84 8.12 -3.77
C GLN A 75 -3.06 7.22 -3.54
N ASP A 76 -3.06 6.43 -2.45
CA ASP A 76 -4.19 5.59 -2.05
C ASP A 76 -5.47 6.42 -1.84
N ALA A 77 -5.40 7.46 -1.02
CA ALA A 77 -6.53 8.34 -0.74
C ALA A 77 -7.13 8.92 -2.03
N THR A 78 -6.28 9.37 -2.96
CA THR A 78 -6.73 9.89 -4.26
C THR A 78 -7.52 8.86 -5.05
N THR A 79 -7.05 7.60 -5.09
CA THR A 79 -7.76 6.53 -5.81
C THR A 79 -9.12 6.23 -5.19
N ARG A 80 -9.20 6.21 -3.85
CA ARG A 80 -10.44 5.97 -3.10
C ARG A 80 -11.44 7.10 -3.28
N VAL A 81 -11.03 8.36 -3.16
CA VAL A 81 -11.89 9.54 -3.35
C VAL A 81 -12.45 9.57 -4.77
N LYS A 82 -11.62 9.34 -5.79
CA LYS A 82 -12.09 9.28 -7.18
C LYS A 82 -13.14 8.18 -7.38
N SER A 83 -12.90 7.00 -6.82
CA SER A 83 -13.83 5.87 -6.89
C SER A 83 -15.15 6.19 -6.17
N PHE A 84 -15.06 6.68 -4.93
CA PHE A 84 -16.22 7.04 -4.12
C PHE A 84 -17.09 8.10 -4.80
N LEU A 85 -16.50 9.19 -5.28
CA LEU A 85 -17.25 10.24 -5.98
C LEU A 85 -17.80 9.78 -7.34
N LYS A 86 -17.20 8.77 -7.98
CA LYS A 86 -17.78 8.12 -9.16
C LYS A 86 -19.03 7.31 -8.79
N LEU A 87 -19.01 6.60 -7.67
CA LEU A 87 -20.17 5.84 -7.18
C LEU A 87 -21.28 6.75 -6.65
N LYS A 88 -20.93 7.82 -5.92
CA LYS A 88 -21.89 8.82 -5.41
C LYS A 88 -22.68 9.48 -6.53
N ARG A 89 -22.00 9.86 -7.62
CA ARG A 89 -22.65 10.38 -8.83
C ARG A 89 -23.62 9.41 -9.50
N LYS A 90 -23.45 8.10 -9.27
CA LYS A 90 -24.36 7.06 -9.78
C LYS A 90 -25.47 6.69 -8.80
N GLY A 91 -25.54 7.32 -7.62
CA GLY A 91 -26.48 6.95 -6.57
C GLY A 91 -26.21 5.58 -5.95
N LEU A 92 -25.00 5.02 -6.10
CA LEU A 92 -24.64 3.68 -5.64
C LEU A 92 -23.98 3.66 -4.25
N THR A 93 -24.04 4.77 -3.53
CA THR A 93 -23.44 4.93 -2.20
C THR A 93 -24.54 4.99 -1.15
N TYR A 94 -24.48 4.10 -0.16
CA TYR A 94 -25.38 4.08 0.99
C TYR A 94 -24.92 5.02 2.13
N THR A 95 -23.69 5.52 2.06
CA THR A 95 -23.08 6.39 3.07
C THR A 95 -22.55 7.69 2.47
N GLU A 96 -22.49 8.75 3.29
CA GLU A 96 -21.95 10.05 2.88
C GLU A 96 -20.42 10.07 2.76
N LYS A 97 -19.74 9.17 3.47
CA LYS A 97 -18.28 9.01 3.49
C LYS A 97 -17.87 7.53 3.36
N PRO A 98 -16.69 7.22 2.79
CA PRO A 98 -16.17 5.85 2.71
C PRO A 98 -15.63 5.38 4.07
N GLU A 99 -16.13 4.25 4.56
CA GLU A 99 -15.62 3.61 5.77
C GLU A 99 -14.33 2.80 5.50
N VAL A 100 -13.26 3.09 6.25
CA VAL A 100 -11.97 2.39 6.12
C VAL A 100 -11.89 1.20 7.08
N LYS A 101 -12.55 0.09 6.73
CA LYS A 101 -12.53 -1.13 7.57
C LYS A 101 -11.18 -1.85 7.53
N LYS A 102 -10.68 -2.10 6.33
CA LYS A 102 -9.40 -2.77 6.07
C LYS A 102 -8.60 -1.96 5.08
N ILE A 103 -7.30 -1.85 5.32
CA ILE A 103 -6.38 -1.22 4.39
C ILE A 103 -5.40 -2.24 3.83
N THR A 104 -4.73 -1.85 2.75
CA THR A 104 -3.61 -2.58 2.19
C THR A 104 -2.53 -1.54 2.01
N LEU A 105 -1.35 -1.79 2.58
CA LEU A 105 -0.24 -0.85 2.50
C LEU A 105 0.25 -0.79 1.06
N TRP A 106 0.27 0.41 0.49
CA TRP A 106 0.87 0.62 -0.83
C TRP A 106 2.35 0.91 -0.64
N LEU A 107 3.18 0.03 -1.20
CA LEU A 107 4.64 0.09 -1.11
C LEU A 107 5.18 0.45 -2.50
N ASP A 108 5.88 1.57 -2.61
CA ASP A 108 6.63 1.92 -3.82
C ASP A 108 8.07 1.40 -3.75
N ASP A 109 8.86 1.67 -4.78
CA ASP A 109 10.25 1.22 -4.93
C ASP A 109 11.20 1.68 -3.80
N HIS A 110 10.78 2.63 -2.96
CA HIS A 110 11.51 3.08 -1.79
C HIS A 110 11.11 2.33 -0.51
N LEU A 111 9.91 1.75 -0.48
CA LEU A 111 9.35 1.09 0.71
C LEU A 111 9.50 -0.42 0.70
N TRP A 112 9.79 -1.04 -0.44
CA TRP A 112 10.03 -2.48 -0.51
C TRP A 112 11.07 -2.84 -1.58
N LYS A 113 11.76 -3.97 -1.38
CA LYS A 113 12.69 -4.55 -2.35
C LYS A 113 12.65 -6.07 -2.24
N LEU A 114 12.72 -6.77 -3.36
CA LEU A 114 12.99 -8.20 -3.34
C LEU A 114 14.44 -8.45 -2.94
N ASN A 115 14.66 -9.49 -2.13
CA ASN A 115 15.97 -10.02 -1.79
C ASN A 115 16.07 -11.43 -2.38
N GLY A 116 16.48 -11.52 -3.65
CA GLY A 116 16.43 -12.77 -4.41
C GLY A 116 14.99 -13.20 -4.74
N TYR A 117 14.71 -14.50 -4.69
CA TYR A 117 13.41 -15.10 -5.07
C TYR A 117 12.52 -15.49 -3.89
N SER A 118 13.08 -15.55 -2.69
CA SER A 118 12.43 -16.11 -1.50
C SER A 118 12.28 -15.13 -0.35
N GLU A 119 12.71 -13.88 -0.51
CA GLU A 119 12.65 -12.88 0.55
C GLU A 119 12.26 -11.51 0.03
N VAL A 120 11.64 -10.71 0.90
CA VAL A 120 11.32 -9.30 0.65
C VAL A 120 11.74 -8.46 1.84
N LYS A 121 12.37 -7.32 1.54
CA LYS A 121 12.68 -6.28 2.50
C LYS A 121 11.59 -5.22 2.47
N ILE A 122 11.09 -4.82 3.64
CA ILE A 122 10.10 -3.75 3.79
C ILE A 122 10.68 -2.68 4.71
N ALA A 123 10.65 -1.42 4.27
CA ALA A 123 11.11 -0.30 5.07
C ALA A 123 10.05 0.03 6.13
N THR A 124 10.46 0.12 7.40
CA THR A 124 9.57 0.44 8.51
C THR A 124 10.18 1.51 9.39
N HIS A 125 9.44 1.95 10.42
CA HIS A 125 9.97 2.85 11.44
C HIS A 125 11.06 2.22 12.34
N LYS A 126 11.26 0.90 12.28
CA LYS A 126 12.37 0.19 12.95
C LYS A 126 13.48 -0.22 11.97
N GLY A 127 13.52 0.40 10.79
CA GLY A 127 14.44 0.08 9.71
C GLY A 127 13.88 -0.98 8.76
N TRP A 128 14.76 -1.58 7.95
CA TRP A 128 14.40 -2.63 7.01
C TRP A 128 14.16 -3.95 7.74
N ILE A 129 12.97 -4.52 7.58
CA ILE A 129 12.67 -5.89 8.02
C ILE A 129 12.66 -6.82 6.81
N THR A 130 13.15 -8.03 7.00
CA THR A 130 13.14 -9.08 5.98
C THR A 130 12.03 -10.08 6.29
N LEU A 131 11.21 -10.38 5.29
CA LEU A 131 10.16 -11.39 5.35
C LEU A 131 10.49 -12.50 4.36
N GLY A 132 10.27 -13.75 4.76
CA GLY A 132 10.29 -14.85 3.82
C GLY A 132 9.09 -14.76 2.89
N ILE A 133 9.25 -15.20 1.66
CA ILE A 133 8.19 -15.36 0.67
C ILE A 133 8.02 -16.87 0.47
N ARG A 134 6.77 -17.35 0.46
CA ARG A 134 6.43 -18.70 0.02
C ARG A 134 5.96 -18.64 -1.43
N PRO A 135 6.88 -18.78 -2.42
CA PRO A 135 6.51 -18.71 -3.82
C PRO A 135 5.65 -19.92 -4.21
N HIS A 136 4.64 -19.65 -5.03
CA HIS A 136 3.76 -20.66 -5.62
C HIS A 136 4.06 -20.81 -7.12
N LYS A 137 3.54 -21.85 -7.79
CA LYS A 137 3.83 -22.14 -9.21
C LYS A 137 3.70 -20.92 -10.15
N LEU A 138 2.71 -20.05 -9.90
CA LEU A 138 2.52 -18.82 -10.69
C LEU A 138 3.56 -17.74 -10.39
N SER A 139 3.96 -17.53 -9.13
CA SER A 139 4.99 -16.53 -8.82
C SER A 139 6.33 -16.94 -9.44
N TRP A 140 6.67 -18.23 -9.36
CA TRP A 140 7.85 -18.78 -10.04
C TRP A 140 7.81 -18.58 -11.56
N LYS A 141 6.67 -18.85 -12.21
CA LYS A 141 6.51 -18.68 -13.66
C LYS A 141 6.80 -17.26 -14.13
N TYR A 142 6.31 -16.25 -13.40
CA TYR A 142 6.50 -14.85 -13.80
C TYR A 142 7.84 -14.28 -13.37
N MET A 143 8.38 -14.69 -12.22
CA MET A 143 9.71 -14.23 -11.77
C MET A 143 10.85 -14.75 -12.65
N ASN A 144 10.70 -15.93 -13.25
CA ASN A 144 11.74 -16.56 -14.07
C ASN A 144 11.64 -16.24 -15.58
N ASN A 145 10.61 -15.51 -16.01
CA ASN A 145 10.43 -15.18 -17.42
C ASN A 145 10.86 -13.72 -17.67
N SER A 146 11.89 -13.54 -18.51
CA SER A 146 12.47 -12.25 -18.87
C SER A 146 11.53 -11.30 -19.62
N GLU A 147 10.41 -11.81 -20.15
CA GLU A 147 9.37 -10.97 -20.78
C GLU A 147 8.55 -10.19 -19.75
N TRP A 148 8.60 -10.58 -18.47
CA TRP A 148 7.82 -9.95 -17.40
C TRP A 148 8.69 -9.05 -16.54
N ASN A 149 8.31 -7.78 -16.43
CA ASN A 149 8.96 -6.84 -15.51
C ASN A 149 8.13 -6.69 -14.25
N LEU A 150 8.77 -6.89 -13.09
CA LEU A 150 8.14 -6.63 -11.81
C LEU A 150 7.92 -5.12 -11.62
N SER A 151 6.69 -4.74 -11.32
CA SER A 151 6.32 -3.37 -10.98
C SER A 151 7.08 -2.92 -9.72
N GLY A 152 7.63 -1.71 -9.74
CA GLY A 152 8.22 -1.09 -8.54
C GLY A 152 7.20 -0.82 -7.44
N GLU A 153 5.91 -0.81 -7.76
CA GLU A 153 4.83 -0.76 -6.78
C GLU A 153 4.35 -2.18 -6.41
N SER A 154 4.20 -2.42 -5.11
CA SER A 154 3.53 -3.60 -4.56
C SER A 154 2.51 -3.20 -3.49
N LYS A 155 1.71 -4.17 -3.06
CA LYS A 155 0.74 -3.97 -1.99
C LYS A 155 0.89 -5.04 -0.92
N LEU A 156 0.98 -4.64 0.34
CA LEU A 156 1.06 -5.56 1.47
C LEU A 156 -0.26 -5.60 2.21
N LYS A 157 -0.85 -6.79 2.28
CA LYS A 157 -2.09 -7.04 3.01
C LYS A 157 -1.79 -7.76 4.32
N LEU A 158 -2.32 -7.20 5.39
CA LEU A 158 -2.18 -7.74 6.74
C LEU A 158 -3.56 -8.22 7.21
N ASN A 159 -3.65 -9.49 7.58
CA ASN A 159 -4.76 -10.08 8.30
C ASN A 159 -4.23 -10.61 9.64
N SER A 160 -5.12 -10.90 10.59
CA SER A 160 -4.81 -11.21 12.00
C SER A 160 -3.59 -12.12 12.25
N SER A 161 -3.31 -13.06 11.35
CA SER A 161 -2.11 -13.91 11.38
C SER A 161 -1.42 -14.11 10.03
N LYS A 162 -1.90 -13.47 8.96
CA LYS A 162 -1.42 -13.71 7.59
C LYS A 162 -0.97 -12.43 6.93
N VAL A 163 0.21 -12.47 6.35
CA VAL A 163 0.79 -11.39 5.57
C VAL A 163 0.87 -11.83 4.12
N GLU A 164 0.24 -11.09 3.22
CA GLU A 164 0.21 -11.39 1.78
C GLU A 164 0.82 -10.21 1.01
N LEU A 165 1.82 -10.49 0.19
CA LEU A 165 2.39 -9.53 -0.74
C LEU A 165 1.74 -9.70 -2.12
N ILE A 166 1.24 -8.60 -2.67
CA ILE A 166 0.64 -8.54 -4.00
C ILE A 166 1.71 -8.00 -4.96
N LEU A 167 2.19 -8.88 -5.84
CA LEU A 167 3.17 -8.57 -6.88
C LEU A 167 2.44 -8.34 -8.20
N THR A 168 2.84 -7.32 -8.93
CA THR A 168 2.29 -7.01 -10.25
C THR A 168 3.40 -7.04 -11.29
N PHE A 169 3.20 -7.80 -12.36
CA PHE A 169 4.12 -7.97 -13.49
C PHE A 169 3.52 -7.31 -14.74
N ARG A 170 4.35 -6.63 -15.53
CA ARG A 170 3.98 -5.85 -16.71
C ARG A 170 4.89 -6.14 -17.91
#